data_AF-A0A820XCT3-F1
#
_entry.id   AF-A0A820XCT3-F1
#
_cell.length_a   1.000
_cell.length_b   1.000
_cell.length_c   1.000
_cell.angle_alpha   90.00
_cell.angle_beta   90.00
_cell.angle_gamma   90.00
#
_symmetry.space_group_name_H-M   'P 1'
#
loop_
_entity.id
_entity.type
_entity.pdbx_description
1 polymer ?
#
loop_
_entity_poly.entity_id
_entity_poly.type
_entity_poly.pdbx_seq_one_letter_code
_entity_poly.pdbx_strand_id
1 'polypeptide(L)'
;TGLCALQNLKADIEWKRTSYNIELFNAPVLDHTTNSRGGFYLWLDRRQTIQGRKAQIESELMAVDIRCISFWYFLDNTVGAQLNVYIRDPKSDTKSLIWSTDQTHGSFWVLQEITVRPNMTVYGTSRFTIVYEAVVGSKIGDLAIDDLTTRSGNCLSTTPPPNMYKCLDGKLIAKSQVSII
;
A
#
# COMPACT_ATOMS: atom_id res chain seq x y z
N THR A 1 0.35 -21.23 -0.80
CA THR A 1 1.72 -20.70 -0.73
C THR A 1 1.82 -19.55 -1.72
N GLY A 2 2.14 -18.30 -1.34
CA GLY A 2 2.11 -17.23 -2.35
C GLY A 2 2.14 -15.77 -1.92
N LEU A 3 2.64 -15.44 -0.72
CA LEU A 3 2.80 -14.06 -0.25
C LEU A 3 4.28 -13.71 0.02
N CYS A 4 5.21 -14.52 -0.51
CA CYS A 4 6.63 -14.42 -0.20
C CYS A 4 6.86 -14.43 1.33
N ALA A 5 7.55 -13.41 1.86
CA ALA A 5 7.82 -13.24 3.29
C ALA A 5 6.76 -12.38 4.02
N LEU A 6 5.67 -11.98 3.36
CA LEU A 6 4.60 -11.21 3.98
C LEU A 6 3.75 -12.11 4.89
N GLN A 7 3.39 -11.59 6.06
CA GLN A 7 2.60 -12.32 7.06
C GLN A 7 1.40 -11.48 7.52
N ASN A 8 0.20 -12.06 7.51
CA ASN A 8 -0.96 -11.43 8.14
C ASN A 8 -0.71 -11.34 9.65
N LEU A 9 -0.88 -10.15 10.21
CA LEU A 9 -0.89 -9.92 11.65
C LEU A 9 -2.27 -10.27 12.23
N LYS A 10 -2.30 -10.56 13.53
CA LYS A 10 -3.57 -10.74 14.25
C LYS A 10 -4.30 -9.39 14.31
N ALA A 11 -5.27 -9.22 13.41
CA ALA A 11 -6.14 -8.06 13.33
C ALA A 11 -7.61 -8.52 13.31
N ASP A 12 -8.54 -7.61 13.01
CA ASP A 12 -9.95 -7.97 12.92
C ASP A 12 -10.20 -8.92 11.74
N ILE A 13 -9.53 -8.68 10.61
CA ILE A 13 -9.64 -9.44 9.37
C ILE A 13 -8.27 -9.60 8.71
N GLU A 14 -8.21 -10.40 7.65
CA GLU A 14 -6.98 -10.69 6.92
C GLU A 14 -6.98 -10.07 5.52
N TRP A 15 -5.79 -9.71 5.06
CA TRP A 15 -5.56 -9.47 3.65
C TRP A 15 -5.67 -10.79 2.88
N LYS A 16 -6.45 -10.80 1.80
CA LYS A 16 -6.65 -11.96 0.96
C LYS A 16 -5.93 -11.79 -0.37
N ARG A 17 -5.18 -12.80 -0.78
CA ARG A 17 -4.67 -12.88 -2.15
C ARG A 17 -5.82 -13.26 -3.08
N THR A 18 -6.06 -12.46 -4.11
CA THR A 18 -7.11 -12.71 -5.09
C THR A 18 -6.64 -12.37 -6.50
N SER A 19 -7.37 -12.87 -7.49
CA SER A 19 -7.32 -12.43 -8.87
C SER A 19 -8.65 -11.77 -9.24
N TYR A 20 -8.79 -11.30 -10.48
CA TYR A 20 -10.05 -10.80 -10.98
C TYR A 20 -11.17 -11.85 -10.83
N ASN A 21 -12.31 -11.41 -10.32
CA ASN A 21 -13.55 -12.18 -10.27
C ASN A 21 -14.71 -11.21 -10.51
N ILE A 22 -15.64 -11.59 -11.40
CA ILE A 22 -16.79 -10.76 -11.78
C ILE A 22 -17.72 -10.42 -10.62
N GLU A 23 -17.69 -11.21 -9.53
CA GLU A 23 -18.44 -10.96 -8.29
C GLU A 23 -17.79 -9.88 -7.39
N LEU A 24 -16.56 -9.47 -7.69
CA LEU A 24 -15.81 -8.44 -6.95
C LEU A 24 -16.04 -7.07 -7.60
N PHE A 25 -17.27 -6.58 -7.54
CA PHE A 25 -17.65 -5.28 -8.10
C PHE A 25 -16.81 -4.14 -7.51
N ASN A 26 -16.13 -3.38 -8.38
CA ASN A 26 -15.20 -2.28 -8.11
C ASN A 26 -13.78 -2.68 -7.65
N ALA A 27 -13.47 -3.98 -7.52
CA ALA A 27 -12.10 -4.43 -7.33
C ALA A 27 -11.28 -4.27 -8.62
N PRO A 28 -9.93 -4.23 -8.54
CA PRO A 28 -9.09 -4.14 -9.72
C PRO A 28 -9.40 -5.25 -10.74
N VAL A 29 -9.70 -4.85 -11.98
CA VAL A 29 -9.94 -5.79 -13.08
C VAL A 29 -8.64 -6.48 -13.51
N LEU A 30 -7.52 -5.76 -13.41
CA LEU A 30 -6.21 -6.23 -13.83
C LEU A 30 -5.26 -6.15 -12.65
N ASP A 31 -4.50 -7.22 -12.47
CA ASP A 31 -3.29 -7.27 -11.65
C ASP A 31 -2.26 -6.27 -12.17
N HIS A 32 -1.59 -5.56 -11.25
CA HIS A 32 -0.66 -4.51 -11.66
C HIS A 32 0.59 -5.12 -12.32
N THR A 33 1.17 -6.16 -11.73
CA THR A 33 2.40 -6.78 -12.21
C THR A 33 2.29 -7.29 -13.66
N THR A 34 1.20 -8.00 -13.96
CA THR A 34 1.02 -8.68 -15.26
C THR A 34 0.14 -7.92 -16.24
N ASN A 35 -0.52 -6.84 -15.79
CA ASN A 35 -1.57 -6.15 -16.53
C ASN A 35 -2.63 -7.12 -17.10
N SER A 36 -2.98 -8.14 -16.31
CA SER A 36 -3.85 -9.24 -16.75
C SER A 36 -4.89 -9.62 -15.69
N ARG A 37 -5.99 -10.24 -16.11
CA ARG A 37 -7.02 -10.77 -15.19
C ARG A 37 -6.54 -11.99 -14.39
N GLY A 38 -5.50 -12.67 -14.89
CA GLY A 38 -4.97 -13.90 -14.29
C GLY A 38 -3.86 -13.68 -13.26
N GLY A 39 -3.39 -12.44 -13.10
CA GLY A 39 -2.45 -12.09 -12.04
C GLY A 39 -3.12 -11.97 -10.67
N PHE A 40 -2.34 -11.62 -9.65
CA PHE A 40 -2.79 -11.69 -8.26
C PHE A 40 -2.29 -10.51 -7.42
N TYR A 41 -3.22 -9.88 -6.73
CA TYR A 41 -2.99 -8.80 -5.79
C TYR A 41 -3.53 -9.16 -4.40
N LEU A 42 -3.17 -8.35 -3.40
CA LEU A 42 -3.76 -8.39 -2.07
C LEU A 42 -4.99 -7.49 -2.01
N TRP A 43 -6.07 -8.00 -1.44
CA TRP A 43 -7.37 -7.34 -1.44
C TRP A 43 -8.08 -7.48 -0.10
N LEU A 44 -8.88 -6.49 0.22
CA LEU A 44 -9.74 -6.45 1.40
C LEU A 44 -11.16 -6.92 1.06
N ASP A 45 -11.58 -8.07 1.61
CA ASP A 45 -12.90 -8.62 1.30
C ASP A 45 -14.05 -7.87 1.98
N ARG A 46 -14.55 -6.83 1.30
CA ARG A 46 -15.60 -5.95 1.83
C ARG A 46 -16.96 -6.62 2.05
N ARG A 47 -17.22 -7.79 1.44
CA ARG A 47 -18.53 -8.46 1.48
C ARG A 47 -18.88 -8.99 2.87
N GLN A 48 -17.87 -9.16 3.72
CA GLN A 48 -18.01 -9.79 5.03
C GLN A 48 -17.59 -8.88 6.19
N THR A 49 -17.44 -7.57 5.94
CA THR A 49 -16.75 -6.69 6.88
C THR A 49 -17.62 -5.54 7.38
N ILE A 50 -17.38 -5.19 8.64
CA ILE A 50 -17.97 -4.05 9.34
C ILE A 50 -17.03 -2.87 9.16
N GLN A 51 -17.58 -1.68 8.91
CA GLN A 51 -16.80 -0.44 8.80
C GLN A 51 -15.91 -0.24 10.04
N GLY A 52 -14.68 0.20 9.82
CA GLY A 52 -13.68 0.43 10.87
C GLY A 52 -12.85 -0.81 11.25
N ARG A 53 -13.23 -2.02 10.82
CA ARG A 53 -12.39 -3.21 10.99
C ARG A 53 -11.08 -3.07 10.21
N LYS A 54 -10.03 -3.72 10.71
CA LYS A 54 -8.67 -3.59 10.17
C LYS A 54 -8.12 -4.92 9.68
N ALA A 55 -7.49 -4.90 8.51
CA ALA A 55 -6.56 -5.93 8.06
C ALA A 55 -5.14 -5.40 8.18
N GLN A 56 -4.21 -6.23 8.66
CA GLN A 56 -2.79 -5.86 8.76
C GLN A 56 -1.93 -6.98 8.17
N ILE A 57 -1.03 -6.61 7.28
CA ILE A 57 0.00 -7.51 6.76
C ILE A 57 1.37 -6.87 7.00
N GLU A 58 2.34 -7.67 7.44
CA GLU A 58 3.68 -7.21 7.74
C GLU A 58 4.74 -7.79 6.82
N SER A 59 5.79 -6.99 6.59
CA SER A 59 7.00 -7.39 5.88
C SER A 59 7.88 -8.33 6.70
N GLU A 60 8.91 -8.85 6.04
CA GLU A 60 10.04 -9.44 6.74
C GLU A 60 10.75 -8.44 7.66
N LEU A 61 11.55 -8.99 8.57
CA LEU A 61 12.32 -8.24 9.55
C LEU A 61 13.54 -7.56 8.91
N MET A 62 13.64 -6.24 9.04
CA MET A 62 14.74 -5.45 8.47
C MET A 62 15.64 -4.88 9.57
N ALA A 63 16.92 -4.69 9.25
CA ALA A 63 17.85 -3.93 10.10
C ALA A 63 17.47 -2.45 10.14
N VAL A 64 17.75 -1.76 11.25
CA VAL A 64 17.50 -0.31 11.38
C VAL A 64 18.55 0.48 10.60
N ASP A 65 18.17 0.85 9.39
CA ASP A 65 18.87 1.75 8.50
C ASP A 65 17.86 2.43 7.55
N ILE A 66 18.35 3.31 6.68
CA ILE A 66 17.48 3.99 5.73
C ILE A 66 16.99 2.97 4.69
N ARG A 67 15.67 2.93 4.49
CA ARG A 67 15.01 2.07 3.51
C ARG A 67 14.08 2.91 2.64
N CYS A 68 13.94 2.51 1.39
CA CYS A 68 12.84 2.94 0.55
C CYS A 68 11.88 1.77 0.42
N ILE A 69 10.62 2.01 0.73
CA ILE A 69 9.55 1.08 0.45
C ILE A 69 8.74 1.60 -0.72
N SER A 70 8.29 0.69 -1.57
CA SER A 70 7.41 0.98 -2.69
C SER A 70 6.33 -0.07 -2.81
N PHE A 71 5.15 0.36 -3.23
CA PHE A 71 4.00 -0.51 -3.43
C PHE A 71 3.00 0.19 -4.34
N TRP A 72 2.21 -0.60 -5.04
CA TRP A 72 1.05 -0.12 -5.78
C TRP A 72 -0.19 -0.29 -4.93
N TYR A 73 -1.06 0.71 -4.93
CA TYR A 73 -2.35 0.63 -4.26
C TYR A 73 -3.47 1.03 -5.20
N PHE A 74 -4.64 0.45 -4.96
CA PHE A 74 -5.88 0.77 -5.63
C PHE A 74 -6.90 1.16 -4.55
N LEU A 75 -7.51 2.32 -4.70
CA LEU A 75 -8.54 2.81 -3.80
C LEU A 75 -9.65 3.48 -4.63
N ASP A 76 -10.85 2.90 -4.62
CA ASP A 76 -11.98 3.38 -5.42
C ASP A 76 -13.26 3.45 -4.59
N ASN A 77 -14.01 4.57 -4.66
CA ASN A 77 -15.32 4.78 -4.01
C ASN A 77 -15.40 4.46 -2.50
N THR A 78 -14.32 4.67 -1.76
CA THR A 78 -14.14 4.15 -0.39
C THR A 78 -14.48 5.14 0.73
N VAL A 79 -15.71 5.64 0.82
CA VAL A 79 -16.09 6.52 1.96
C VAL A 79 -15.72 5.85 3.29
N GLY A 80 -14.76 6.42 4.02
CA GLY A 80 -14.27 5.91 5.30
C GLY A 80 -13.26 4.75 5.26
N ALA A 81 -12.77 4.31 4.08
CA ALA A 81 -11.63 3.40 4.03
C ALA A 81 -10.31 4.17 4.06
N GLN A 82 -9.29 3.55 4.62
CA GLN A 82 -7.94 4.12 4.72
C GLN A 82 -6.90 3.04 4.47
N LEU A 83 -5.81 3.41 3.81
CA LEU A 83 -4.59 2.61 3.77
C LEU A 83 -3.53 3.32 4.61
N ASN A 84 -3.07 2.65 5.65
CA ASN A 84 -2.05 3.14 6.58
C ASN A 84 -0.79 2.30 6.46
N VAL A 85 0.37 2.94 6.56
CA VAL A 85 1.67 2.28 6.60
C VAL A 85 2.39 2.67 7.88
N TYR A 86 2.86 1.66 8.61
CA TYR A 86 3.55 1.82 9.89
C TYR A 86 4.94 1.23 9.86
N ILE A 87 5.85 1.81 10.64
CA ILE A 87 7.00 1.10 11.19
C ILE A 87 6.53 0.39 12.47
N ARG A 88 6.89 -0.88 12.63
CA ARG A 88 6.61 -1.66 13.83
C ARG A 88 7.91 -2.17 14.45
N ASP A 89 8.06 -1.97 15.75
CA ASP A 89 9.03 -2.74 16.53
C ASP A 89 8.41 -4.09 16.94
N PRO A 90 8.92 -5.22 16.42
CA PRO A 90 8.32 -6.53 16.70
C PRO A 90 8.48 -6.97 18.16
N LYS A 91 9.39 -6.38 18.94
CA LYS A 91 9.58 -6.75 20.35
C LYS A 91 8.53 -6.11 21.26
N SER A 92 8.30 -4.80 21.11
CA SER A 92 7.31 -4.07 21.91
C SER A 92 5.92 -4.03 21.30
N ASP A 93 5.79 -4.44 20.04
CA ASP A 93 4.59 -4.24 19.21
C ASP A 93 4.22 -2.77 18.96
N THR A 94 5.13 -1.84 19.27
CA THR A 94 4.92 -0.40 19.06
C THR A 94 4.87 -0.10 17.57
N LYS A 95 3.83 0.60 17.13
CA LYS A 95 3.64 1.05 15.75
C LYS A 95 3.74 2.57 15.65
N SER A 96 4.41 3.07 14.62
CA SER A 96 4.48 4.49 14.28
C SER A 96 4.02 4.71 12.86
N LEU A 97 3.00 5.54 12.67
CA LEU A 97 2.43 5.86 11.36
C LEU A 97 3.46 6.65 10.55
N ILE A 98 3.77 6.19 9.34
CA ILE A 98 4.69 6.87 8.42
C ILE A 98 4.02 7.37 7.15
N TRP A 99 2.85 6.83 6.80
CA TRP A 99 2.06 7.29 5.67
C TRP A 99 0.61 6.81 5.82
N SER A 100 -0.33 7.60 5.30
CA SER A 100 -1.75 7.27 5.26
C SER A 100 -2.40 7.92 4.04
N THR A 101 -3.39 7.26 3.46
CA THR A 101 -4.28 7.86 2.47
C THR A 101 -5.71 7.34 2.61
N ASP A 102 -6.66 8.20 2.34
CA ASP A 102 -8.06 7.91 2.03
C ASP A 102 -8.44 8.38 0.61
N GLN A 103 -7.46 8.84 -0.15
CA GLN A 103 -7.69 9.46 -1.46
C GLN A 103 -7.94 8.40 -2.53
N THR A 104 -9.07 8.57 -3.21
CA THR A 104 -9.41 7.78 -4.39
C THR A 104 -8.88 8.48 -5.64
N HIS A 105 -8.38 7.69 -6.59
CA HIS A 105 -7.84 8.20 -7.85
C HIS A 105 -8.60 7.64 -9.07
N GLY A 106 -9.85 7.23 -8.85
CA GLY A 106 -10.62 6.41 -9.79
C GLY A 106 -10.12 4.97 -9.81
N SER A 107 -10.59 4.19 -10.78
CA SER A 107 -10.28 2.76 -10.88
C SER A 107 -8.89 2.50 -11.51
N PHE A 108 -7.84 3.09 -10.93
CA PHE A 108 -6.45 2.95 -11.39
C PHE A 108 -5.50 2.62 -10.23
N TRP A 109 -4.42 1.90 -10.56
CA TRP A 109 -3.32 1.65 -9.63
C TRP A 109 -2.43 2.89 -9.46
N VAL A 110 -1.99 3.14 -8.24
CA VAL A 110 -1.13 4.26 -7.88
C VAL A 110 0.12 3.77 -7.17
N LEU A 111 1.29 4.19 -7.66
CA LEU A 111 2.57 3.92 -7.02
C LEU A 111 2.77 4.86 -5.84
N GLN A 112 3.14 4.28 -4.69
CA GLN A 112 3.63 5.02 -3.54
C GLN A 112 5.07 4.62 -3.24
N GLU A 113 5.94 5.61 -3.03
CA GLU A 113 7.32 5.43 -2.54
C GLU A 113 7.49 6.18 -1.21
N ILE A 114 8.06 5.55 -0.18
CA ILE A 114 8.29 6.18 1.13
C ILE A 114 9.73 5.91 1.57
N THR A 115 10.45 6.99 1.87
CA THR A 115 11.75 6.89 2.53
C THR A 115 11.54 6.72 4.03
N VAL A 116 11.85 5.53 4.53
CA VAL A 116 11.77 5.14 5.93
C VAL A 116 13.09 5.45 6.62
N ARG A 117 13.01 6.22 7.71
CA ARG A 117 14.15 6.59 8.56
C ARG A 117 13.85 6.18 10.00
N PRO A 118 14.07 4.90 10.36
CA PRO A 118 13.73 4.42 11.69
C PRO A 118 14.60 5.10 12.74
N ASN A 119 13.96 5.69 13.74
CA ASN A 119 14.64 6.32 14.86
C ASN A 119 14.96 5.28 15.94
N MET A 120 16.23 4.85 16.04
CA MET A 120 16.66 3.84 17.02
C MET A 120 16.31 4.21 18.47
N THR A 121 16.26 5.50 18.79
CA THR A 121 15.94 5.98 20.15
C THR A 121 14.48 5.73 20.52
N VAL A 122 13.59 5.59 19.53
CA VAL A 122 12.16 5.31 19.72
C VAL A 122 11.89 3.82 19.80
N TYR A 123 12.60 3.01 18.99
CA TYR A 123 12.28 1.59 18.85
C TYR A 123 13.09 0.68 19.78
N GLY A 124 14.18 1.14 20.40
CA GLY A 124 14.96 0.35 21.37
C GLY A 124 15.54 -0.96 20.83
N THR A 125 15.38 -1.23 19.53
CA THR A 125 15.78 -2.44 18.84
C THR A 125 16.53 -2.09 17.56
N SER A 126 17.38 -3.01 17.12
CA SER A 126 18.13 -2.89 15.87
C SER A 126 17.35 -3.37 14.64
N ARG A 127 16.06 -3.72 14.79
CA ARG A 127 15.24 -4.27 13.71
C ARG A 127 13.80 -3.80 13.75
N PHE A 128 13.17 -3.70 12.59
CA PHE A 128 11.78 -3.27 12.44
C PHE A 128 11.07 -4.03 11.31
N THR A 129 9.74 -3.98 11.29
CA THR A 129 8.89 -4.44 10.17
C THR A 129 8.07 -3.27 9.62
N ILE A 130 7.60 -3.40 8.38
CA ILE A 130 6.64 -2.48 7.78
C ILE A 130 5.28 -3.14 7.80
N VAL A 131 4.28 -2.43 8.29
CA VAL A 131 2.89 -2.92 8.37
C VAL A 131 2.02 -2.11 7.42
N TYR A 132 1.31 -2.81 6.53
CA TYR A 132 0.28 -2.26 5.67
C TYR A 132 -1.08 -2.59 6.28
N GLU A 133 -1.76 -1.57 6.77
CA GLU A 133 -3.08 -1.68 7.38
C GLU A 133 -4.15 -1.11 6.45
N ALA A 134 -5.14 -1.92 6.12
CA ALA A 134 -6.37 -1.44 5.52
C ALA A 134 -7.45 -1.27 6.59
N VAL A 135 -8.09 -0.11 6.61
CA VAL A 135 -9.30 0.16 7.39
C VAL A 135 -10.50 0.02 6.47
N VAL A 136 -11.45 -0.83 6.85
CA VAL A 136 -12.68 -1.07 6.08
C VAL A 136 -13.54 0.19 6.06
N GLY A 137 -13.85 0.68 4.85
CA GLY A 137 -14.78 1.77 4.62
C GLY A 137 -16.21 1.30 4.35
N SER A 138 -16.94 2.09 3.59
CA SER A 138 -18.29 1.76 3.12
C SER A 138 -18.28 0.54 2.17
N LYS A 139 -19.44 -0.09 2.01
CA LYS A 139 -19.62 -1.26 1.14
C LYS A 139 -19.57 -0.96 -0.36
N ILE A 140 -19.30 0.28 -0.77
CA ILE A 140 -19.32 0.70 -2.18
C ILE A 140 -17.92 0.70 -2.78
N GLY A 141 -16.88 0.89 -1.97
CA GLY A 141 -15.51 1.00 -2.44
C GLY A 141 -14.62 -0.22 -2.23
N ASP A 142 -13.48 -0.25 -2.92
CA ASP A 142 -12.50 -1.32 -2.84
C ASP A 142 -11.09 -0.81 -2.52
N LEU A 143 -10.32 -1.70 -1.90
CA LEU A 143 -8.94 -1.45 -1.51
C LEU A 143 -8.10 -2.69 -1.85
N ALA A 144 -7.06 -2.47 -2.64
CA ALA A 144 -6.07 -3.48 -2.97
C ALA A 144 -4.65 -2.91 -2.94
N ILE A 145 -3.67 -3.78 -2.72
CA ILE A 145 -2.24 -3.47 -2.82
C ILE A 145 -1.54 -4.55 -3.64
N ASP A 146 -0.47 -4.15 -4.31
CA ASP A 146 0.33 -5.02 -5.17
C ASP A 146 1.80 -4.57 -5.21
N ASP A 147 2.70 -5.45 -5.66
CA ASP A 147 4.12 -5.15 -5.89
C ASP A 147 4.85 -4.50 -4.68
N LEU A 148 4.63 -5.04 -3.49
CA LEU A 148 5.28 -4.57 -2.25
C LEU A 148 6.78 -4.86 -2.28
N THR A 149 7.60 -3.82 -2.22
CA THR A 149 9.04 -3.90 -2.38
C THR A 149 9.78 -3.03 -1.38
N THR A 150 10.98 -3.47 -0.99
CA THR A 150 11.88 -2.75 -0.09
C THR A 150 13.28 -2.69 -0.70
N ARG A 151 13.95 -1.54 -0.60
CA ARG A 151 15.34 -1.35 -1.03
C ARG A 151 16.12 -0.53 -0.02
N SER A 152 17.42 -0.74 0.06
CA SER A 152 18.32 0.05 0.90
C SER A 152 18.46 1.49 0.38
N GLY A 153 18.55 2.45 1.29
CA GLY A 153 18.76 3.86 0.97
C GLY A 153 17.46 4.65 0.78
N ASN A 154 17.61 5.89 0.29
CA ASN A 154 16.47 6.77 0.03
C ASN A 154 15.66 6.30 -1.17
N CYS A 155 14.40 6.71 -1.26
CA CYS A 155 13.70 6.60 -2.53
C CYS A 155 14.34 7.53 -3.54
N LEU A 156 14.65 6.99 -4.72
CA LEU A 156 15.02 7.82 -5.87
C LEU A 156 13.73 8.54 -6.24
N SER A 157 13.69 9.87 -6.11
CA SER A 157 12.48 10.65 -6.40
C SER A 157 12.06 10.44 -7.87
N THR A 158 11.23 9.41 -8.10
CA THR A 158 10.59 9.12 -9.38
C THR A 158 9.12 9.48 -9.33
N THR A 159 8.47 9.39 -8.18
CA THR A 159 7.13 9.94 -7.97
C THR A 159 7.15 11.47 -7.84
N PRO A 160 6.48 12.19 -8.74
CA PRO A 160 6.18 13.60 -8.54
C PRO A 160 5.38 13.82 -7.26
N PRO A 161 5.44 15.00 -6.64
CA PRO A 161 4.47 15.45 -5.66
C PRO A 161 3.01 15.26 -6.15
N PRO A 162 2.03 15.15 -5.24
CA PRO A 162 0.61 15.16 -5.60
C PRO A 162 0.29 16.31 -6.57
N ASN A 163 -0.50 16.02 -7.61
CA ASN A 163 -0.83 16.93 -8.72
C ASN A 163 0.30 17.29 -9.69
N MET A 164 1.47 16.67 -9.60
CA MET A 164 2.53 16.82 -10.59
C MET A 164 2.74 15.54 -11.41
N TYR A 165 3.27 15.71 -12.62
CA TYR A 165 3.69 14.67 -13.56
C TYR A 165 5.17 14.90 -13.88
N LYS A 166 5.97 13.83 -13.84
CA LYS A 166 7.40 13.88 -14.19
C LYS A 166 7.53 13.50 -15.67
N CYS A 167 7.89 14.47 -16.49
CA CYS A 167 8.22 14.28 -17.88
C CYS A 167 9.46 13.38 -18.03
N LEU A 168 9.66 12.82 -19.24
CA LEU A 168 10.81 11.96 -19.54
C LEU A 168 12.16 12.68 -19.40
N ASP A 169 12.18 14.00 -19.56
CA ASP A 169 13.32 14.89 -19.33
C ASP A 169 13.56 15.21 -17.84
N GLY A 170 12.74 14.67 -16.94
CA GLY A 170 12.81 14.89 -15.50
C GLY A 170 12.08 16.14 -15.01
N LYS A 171 11.48 16.95 -15.89
CA LYS A 171 10.72 18.15 -15.50
C LYS A 171 9.41 17.75 -14.81
N LEU A 172 9.00 18.53 -13.82
CA LEU A 172 7.70 18.40 -13.17
C LEU A 172 6.71 19.40 -13.78
N ILE A 173 5.54 18.91 -14.21
CA ILE A 173 4.42 19.74 -14.70
C ILE A 173 3.15 19.41 -13.93
N ALA A 174 2.20 20.35 -13.85
CA ALA A 174 0.91 20.05 -13.21
C ALA A 174 0.17 18.96 -14.01
N LYS A 175 -0.50 18.02 -13.35
CA LYS A 175 -1.31 16.99 -14.02
C LYS A 175 -2.39 17.59 -14.93
N SER A 176 -2.90 18.77 -14.60
CA SER A 176 -3.84 19.55 -15.43
C SER A 176 -3.24 20.06 -16.74
N GLN A 177 -1.92 20.08 -16.87
CA GLN A 177 -1.18 20.53 -18.05
C GLN A 177 -0.66 19.37 -18.89
N VAL A 178 -0.90 18.12 -18.47
CA VAL A 178 -0.53 16.94 -19.26
C VAL A 178 -1.56 16.78 -20.38
N SER A 179 -1.14 17.02 -21.62
CA SER A 179 -1.93 16.69 -22.81
C SER A 179 -1.35 15.43 -23.44
N ILE A 180 -2.17 14.38 -23.54
CA ILE A 180 -1.84 13.18 -24.29
C ILE A 180 -2.24 13.47 -25.74
N ILE A 181 -1.25 13.51 -26.64
CA ILE A 181 -1.47 13.54 -28.09
C ILE A 181 -1.61 12.10 -28.56
#